data_AF-A0A376TKZ2-F1
#
_entry.id   AF-A0A376TKZ2-F1
#
_cell.length_a   1.000
_cell.length_b   1.000
_cell.length_c   1.000
_cell.angle_alpha   90.00
_cell.angle_beta   90.00
_cell.angle_gamma   90.00
#
_symmetry.space_group_name_H-M   'P 1'
#
loop_
_entity.id
_entity.type
_entity.pdbx_description
1 polymer ?
#
loop_
_entity_poly.entity_id
_entity_poly.type
_entity_poly.pdbx_seq_one_letter_code
_entity_poly.pdbx_strand_id
1 'polypeptide(L)' 'MKNPYLTYARMAQILDTTPQPAQNIAPSAVIDATAKLGNNVSIGANAVIESGVETGR' A
#
# COMPACT_ATOMS: atom_id res chain seq x y z
N MET A 1 11.84 -24.25 -21.30
CA MET A 1 11.17 -23.38 -20.29
C MET A 1 11.88 -23.58 -18.96
N LYS A 2 12.68 -22.61 -18.49
CA LYS A 2 13.56 -22.81 -17.31
C LYS A 2 12.88 -22.64 -15.95
N ASN A 3 11.67 -22.08 -15.88
CA ASN A 3 10.82 -22.13 -14.68
C ASN A 3 9.36 -21.78 -15.03
N PRO A 4 8.48 -22.78 -15.27
CA PRO A 4 7.07 -22.54 -15.60
C PRO A 4 6.32 -21.77 -14.50
N TYR A 5 6.66 -22.00 -13.24
CA TYR A 5 6.04 -21.32 -12.10
C TYR A 5 6.37 -19.83 -12.07
N LEU A 6 7.63 -19.48 -12.33
CA LEU A 6 8.05 -18.07 -12.47
C LEU A 6 7.35 -17.38 -13.65
N THR A 7 7.17 -18.11 -14.75
CA THR A 7 6.51 -17.59 -15.95
C THR A 7 5.03 -17.36 -15.66
N TYR A 8 4.36 -18.29 -14.98
CA TYR A 8 2.99 -18.14 -14.53
C TYR A 8 2.83 -16.96 -13.56
N ALA A 9 3.70 -16.83 -12.55
CA ALA A 9 3.65 -15.74 -11.59
C ALA A 9 3.78 -14.36 -12.27
N ARG A 10 4.66 -14.24 -13.27
CA ARG A 10 4.81 -12.99 -14.05
C ARG A 10 3.59 -12.71 -14.91
N MET A 11 3.01 -13.72 -15.55
CA MET A 11 1.77 -13.57 -16.31
C MET A 11 0.60 -13.17 -15.40
N ALA A 12 0.50 -13.79 -14.22
CA ALA A 12 -0.50 -13.45 -13.21
C ALA A 12 -0.34 -12.00 -12.73
N GLN A 13 0.89 -11.52 -12.52
CA GLN A 13 1.15 -10.11 -12.18
C GLN A 13 0.76 -9.14 -13.30
N ILE A 14 1.00 -9.48 -14.57
CA ILE A 14 0.60 -8.64 -15.72
C ILE A 14 -0.92 -8.55 -15.85
N LEU A 15 -1.62 -9.64 -15.51
CA LEU A 15 -3.07 -9.75 -15.57
C LEU A 15 -3.76 -9.37 -14.24
N ASP A 16 -3.00 -8.92 -13.24
CA ASP A 16 -3.54 -8.58 -11.93
C ASP A 16 -4.30 -7.25 -12.00
N THR A 17 -5.63 -7.33 -11.95
CA THR A 17 -6.52 -6.18 -11.87
C THR A 17 -6.95 -5.87 -10.44
N THR A 18 -6.27 -6.44 -9.43
CA THR A 18 -6.62 -6.21 -8.02
C THR A 18 -6.50 -4.71 -7.72
N PRO A 19 -7.58 -4.07 -7.22
CA PRO A 19 -7.55 -2.66 -6.93
C PRO A 19 -6.56 -2.37 -5.79
N GLN A 20 -5.90 -1.21 -5.86
CA GLN A 20 -5.03 -0.77 -4.77
C GLN A 20 -5.85 -0.61 -3.48
N PRO A 21 -5.33 -1.05 -2.31
CA PRO A 21 -6.06 -1.01 -1.05
C PRO A 21 -6.52 0.40 -0.65
N ALA A 22 -5.76 1.41 -1.05
CA ALA A 22 -6.09 2.82 -0.93
C ALA A 22 -5.39 3.61 -2.04
N GLN A 23 -5.97 4.76 -2.40
CA GLN A 23 -5.29 5.78 -3.19
C GLN A 23 -5.24 7.06 -2.37
N ASN A 24 -4.04 7.54 -2.06
CA ASN A 24 -3.79 8.70 -1.20
C ASN A 24 -4.28 8.49 0.24
N ILE A 25 -4.32 9.56 1.02
CA ILE A 25 -4.79 9.57 2.40
C ILE A 25 -6.28 9.89 2.41
N ALA A 26 -7.10 8.95 2.91
CA ALA A 26 -8.52 9.17 3.08
C ALA A 26 -8.81 10.26 4.13
N PRO A 27 -9.82 11.13 3.92
CA PRO A 27 -10.14 12.21 4.86
C PRO A 27 -10.69 11.72 6.21
N SER A 28 -11.17 10.47 6.27
CA SER A 28 -11.61 9.84 7.52
C SER A 28 -10.48 9.11 8.27
N ALA A 29 -9.25 9.14 7.75
CA ALA A 29 -8.11 8.58 8.45
C ALA A 29 -7.74 9.46 9.66
N VAL A 30 -7.41 8.82 10.77
CA VAL A 30 -6.93 9.49 11.98
C VAL A 30 -5.43 9.28 12.05
N ILE A 31 -4.66 10.36 11.95
CA ILE A 31 -3.20 10.30 11.91
C ILE A 31 -2.69 11.16 13.05
N ASP A 32 -1.90 10.57 13.94
CA ASP A 32 -1.24 11.31 14.99
C ASP A 32 -0.23 12.31 14.42
N ALA A 33 -0.13 13.49 15.03
CA ALA A 33 0.74 14.57 14.54
C ALA A 33 2.24 14.22 14.61
N THR A 34 2.62 13.22 15.41
CA THR A 34 4.01 12.74 15.51
C THR A 34 4.34 11.64 14.49
N ALA A 35 3.34 11.14 13.75
CA ALA A 35 3.55 10.14 12.72
C ALA A 35 4.31 10.72 11.53
N LYS A 36 5.26 9.95 10.97
CA LYS A 36 6.02 10.34 9.77
C LYS A 36 5.53 9.56 8.57
N LEU A 37 5.07 10.30 7.57
CA LEU A 37 4.60 9.75 6.30
C LEU A 37 5.64 10.02 5.22
N GLY A 38 6.15 8.96 4.61
CA GLY A 38 7.02 9.02 3.45
C GLY A 38 6.26 9.40 2.18
N ASN A 39 7.00 9.50 1.07
CA ASN A 39 6.41 9.86 -0.22
C ASN A 39 5.54 8.72 -0.77
N ASN A 40 4.42 9.07 -1.40
CA ASN A 40 3.54 8.14 -2.11
C ASN A 40 2.83 7.09 -1.21
N VAL A 41 2.63 7.41 0.07
CA VAL A 41 1.86 6.57 1.01
C VAL A 41 0.36 6.73 0.77
N SER A 42 -0.37 5.61 0.81
CA SER A 42 -1.83 5.60 0.76
C SER A 42 -2.40 5.08 2.07
N ILE A 43 -3.34 5.80 2.67
CA ILE A 43 -3.98 5.48 3.93
C ILE A 43 -5.47 5.31 3.67
N GLY A 44 -5.99 4.11 3.93
CA GLY A 44 -7.40 3.78 3.74
C GLY A 44 -8.34 4.53 4.69
N ALA A 45 -9.63 4.56 4.34
CA ALA A 45 -10.66 5.14 5.18
C ALA A 45 -10.70 4.47 6.56
N ASN A 46 -10.79 5.28 7.62
CA ASN A 46 -10.87 4.86 9.02
C ASN A 46 -9.63 4.12 9.55
N ALA A 47 -8.49 4.22 8.86
CA ALA A 47 -7.22 3.78 9.41
C ALA A 47 -6.78 4.75 10.52
N VAL A 48 -6.17 4.18 11.57
CA VAL A 48 -5.62 4.93 12.72
C VAL A 48 -4.12 4.74 12.73
N ILE A 49 -3.37 5.83 12.61
CA ILE A 49 -1.91 5.85 12.69
C ILE A 49 -1.52 6.45 14.03
N GLU A 50 -0.97 5.61 14.90
CA GLU A 50 -0.55 5.96 16.26
C GLU A 50 0.74 6.78 16.30
N SER A 51 1.00 7.40 17.46
CA SER A 51 2.18 8.24 17.68
C SER A 51 3.50 7.50 17.43
N GLY A 52 4.45 8.15 16.74
CA GLY A 52 5.77 7.60 16.45
C GLY A 52 5.82 6.55 15.34
N VAL A 53 4.72 6.31 14.63
CA VAL A 53 4.71 5.41 13.45
C VAL A 53 5.38 6.09 12.26
N GLU A 54 6.23 5.35 11.56
CA GLU A 54 6.86 5.77 10.31
C GLU A 54 6.36 4.85 9.17
N THR A 55 5.67 5.42 8.18
CA THR A 55 5.14 4.68 7.02
C THR A 55 5.76 5.21 5.75
N GLY A 56 6.40 4.35 4.96
CA GLY A 56 7.15 4.72 3.75
C GLY A 56 8.66 4.88 3.99
N ARG A 57 9.47 4.67 2.95
CA ARG A 57 10.91 4.92 2.92
C ARG A 57 11.24 5.82 1.74
#